data_AF-A0A7Z9IU36-F1
#
_entry.id   AF-A0A7Z9IU36-F1
#
_cell.length_a   1.000
_cell.length_b   1.000
_cell.length_c   1.000
_cell.angle_alpha   90.00
_cell.angle_beta   90.00
_cell.angle_gamma   90.00
#
_symmetry.space_group_name_H-M   'P 1'
#
loop_
_entity.id
_entity.type
_entity.pdbx_description
1 polymer ?
#
loop_
_entity_poly.entity_id
_entity_poly.type
_entity_poly.pdbx_seq_one_letter_code
_entity_poly.pdbx_strand_id
1 'polypeptide(L)'
;MSVQYPNVESVIARVVTDKPVRKTPYQVKGVFMRQYPDEAIIPFLDGSYRDKYLYPRVQVKILNEQIYIIGLHEGIDAILSLTEKFDVLDFGNITFEVKNNDFEKSANQFIPSERLIRYRFITPWVALNQMTGGRYRFLTNQEKPSFLNKLLGQNIIFIASEMGINLESKVFTKVKVSSLFPRPVDENNWGAFMGEFKTNFMLPNYIGIGNGITRGYGSIYGMFNPDTFTFDKSGLQKESENLLSEEINEDDSKIDAVETGDVPRPRRRKIVSRQSSKQKRKKFSKKRSSHRTSGRIFSEEFDIEEAKSENDQNISEDSEDSKFNTEKHHKQQHRL
;
A
#
# COMPACT_ATOMS: atom_id res chain seq x y z
N MET A 1 16.83 -16.26 -24.02
CA MET A 1 17.63 -15.56 -22.99
C MET A 1 16.79 -15.54 -21.74
N SER A 2 17.29 -16.04 -20.61
CA SER A 2 16.55 -15.96 -19.33
C SER A 2 16.48 -14.49 -18.91
N VAL A 3 15.28 -13.91 -18.87
CA VAL A 3 15.06 -12.55 -18.37
C VAL A 3 15.51 -12.53 -16.90
N GLN A 4 16.58 -11.79 -16.61
CA GLN A 4 17.10 -11.66 -15.25
C GLN A 4 16.43 -10.47 -14.58
N TYR A 5 15.47 -10.76 -13.69
CA TYR A 5 14.82 -9.74 -12.87
C TYR A 5 15.78 -9.23 -11.78
N PRO A 6 15.61 -7.98 -11.32
CA PRO A 6 16.40 -7.47 -10.20
C PRO A 6 16.16 -8.33 -8.95
N ASN A 7 17.21 -8.56 -8.15
CA ASN A 7 17.06 -9.16 -6.83
C ASN A 7 16.41 -8.13 -5.90
N VAL A 8 15.10 -8.21 -5.75
CA VAL A 8 14.36 -7.39 -4.80
C VAL A 8 14.27 -8.16 -3.49
N GLU A 9 14.89 -7.60 -2.45
CA GLU A 9 14.87 -8.16 -1.12
C GLU A 9 13.72 -7.58 -0.28
N SER A 10 13.30 -8.35 0.73
CA SER A 10 12.36 -7.90 1.75
C SER A 10 12.79 -8.37 3.14
N VAL A 11 12.49 -7.56 4.15
CA VAL A 11 12.61 -7.94 5.56
C VAL A 11 11.27 -7.73 6.26
N ILE A 12 10.90 -8.67 7.13
CA ILE A 12 9.78 -8.53 8.05
C ILE A 12 10.37 -8.57 9.45
N ALA A 13 10.19 -7.50 10.21
CA ALA A 13 10.51 -7.45 11.63
C ALA A 13 9.22 -7.53 12.44
N ARG A 14 9.13 -8.55 13.30
CA ARG A 14 8.04 -8.73 14.26
C ARG A 14 8.52 -8.34 15.65
N VAL A 15 7.97 -7.25 16.17
CA VAL A 15 8.30 -6.76 17.51
C VAL A 15 7.38 -7.44 18.52
N VAL A 16 7.95 -8.28 19.37
CA VAL A 16 7.24 -8.99 20.42
C VAL A 16 7.32 -8.19 21.70
N THR A 17 6.16 -7.74 22.19
CA THR A 17 6.03 -6.90 23.39
C THR A 17 5.58 -7.70 24.61
N ASP A 18 5.70 -7.10 25.78
CA ASP A 18 5.23 -7.64 27.06
C ASP A 18 3.73 -7.94 27.12
N LYS A 19 2.96 -7.16 26.37
CA LYS A 19 1.49 -7.23 26.29
C LYS A 19 0.98 -6.95 24.88
N PRO A 20 -0.27 -7.34 24.56
CA PRO A 20 -0.82 -7.16 23.22
C PRO A 20 -1.00 -5.68 22.82
N VAL A 21 -0.57 -5.35 21.61
CA VAL A 21 -0.60 -3.99 21.04
C VAL A 21 -1.92 -3.73 20.34
N ARG A 22 -2.86 -3.11 21.07
CA ARG A 22 -4.13 -2.59 20.54
C ARG A 22 -4.01 -1.13 20.15
N LYS A 23 -3.12 -0.84 19.20
CA LYS A 23 -2.84 0.49 18.65
C LYS A 23 -3.00 0.48 17.14
N THR A 24 -3.12 1.65 16.53
CA THR A 24 -3.13 1.76 15.06
C THR A 24 -1.71 1.82 14.51
N PRO A 25 -1.46 1.42 13.25
CA PRO A 25 -0.17 1.65 12.61
C PRO A 25 0.27 3.11 12.64
N TYR A 26 -0.67 4.04 12.58
CA TYR A 26 -0.42 5.46 12.70
C TYR A 26 0.17 5.85 14.07
N GLN A 27 -0.41 5.33 15.15
CA GLN A 27 0.10 5.56 16.51
C GLN A 27 1.51 5.00 16.67
N VAL A 28 1.77 3.79 16.14
CA VAL A 28 3.10 3.16 16.18
C VAL A 28 4.14 4.01 15.44
N LYS A 29 3.84 4.48 14.23
CA LYS A 29 4.73 5.39 13.50
C LYS A 29 4.98 6.68 14.28
N GLY A 30 3.95 7.21 14.94
CA GLY A 30 4.07 8.38 15.81
C GLY A 30 5.06 8.16 16.96
N VAL A 31 5.09 6.94 17.54
CA VAL A 31 6.10 6.56 18.53
C VAL A 31 7.49 6.58 17.92
N PHE A 32 7.69 5.97 16.75
CA PHE A 32 8.98 5.94 16.08
C PHE A 32 9.51 7.35 15.78
N MET A 33 8.67 8.23 15.24
CA MET A 33 9.03 9.62 14.93
C MET A 33 9.38 10.45 16.17
N ARG A 34 8.78 10.15 17.34
CA ARG A 34 9.06 10.89 18.59
C ARG A 34 10.28 10.35 19.32
N GLN A 35 10.39 9.03 19.48
CA GLN A 35 11.45 8.40 20.26
C GLN A 35 12.76 8.30 19.46
N TYR A 36 12.67 8.19 18.14
CA TYR A 36 13.79 7.92 17.25
C TYR A 36 13.83 8.88 16.05
N PRO A 37 13.82 10.21 16.27
CA PRO A 37 13.67 11.20 15.21
C PRO A 37 14.82 11.21 14.18
N ASP A 38 16.02 10.79 14.59
CA ASP A 38 17.23 10.82 13.76
C ASP A 38 17.46 9.52 12.97
N GLU A 39 16.56 8.53 13.07
CA GLU A 39 16.72 7.25 12.40
C GLU A 39 16.39 7.32 10.91
N ALA A 40 17.13 6.56 10.10
CA ALA A 40 16.98 6.52 8.64
C ALA A 40 15.58 6.04 8.16
N ILE A 41 14.81 5.42 9.04
CA ILE A 41 13.44 4.97 8.77
C ILE A 41 12.44 6.13 8.73
N ILE A 42 12.70 7.24 9.42
CA ILE A 42 11.75 8.34 9.60
C ILE A 42 11.30 8.96 8.26
N PRO A 43 12.21 9.26 7.29
CA PRO A 43 11.81 9.78 5.99
C PRO A 43 10.87 8.86 5.17
N PHE A 44 10.87 7.55 5.46
CA PHE A 44 9.93 6.60 4.86
C PHE A 44 8.53 6.63 5.52
N LEU A 45 8.44 7.09 6.76
CA LEU A 45 7.22 7.06 7.57
C LEU A 45 6.47 8.40 7.58
N ASP A 46 7.20 9.53 7.55
CA ASP A 46 6.65 10.89 7.63
C ASP A 46 6.18 11.44 6.27
N GLY A 47 6.49 10.74 5.18
CA GLY A 47 6.14 11.13 3.82
C GLY A 47 7.21 11.95 3.08
N SER A 48 8.38 12.19 3.70
CA SER A 48 9.50 12.90 3.07
C SER A 48 9.96 12.23 1.77
N TYR A 49 9.89 10.90 1.68
CA TYR A 49 10.21 10.14 0.47
C TYR A 49 9.05 9.88 -0.49
N ARG A 50 7.88 10.49 -0.30
CA ARG A 50 6.69 10.24 -1.13
C ARG A 50 6.86 10.64 -2.60
N ASP A 51 7.72 11.62 -2.90
CA ASP A 51 8.05 12.00 -4.28
C ASP A 51 9.09 11.06 -4.93
N LYS A 52 9.83 10.29 -4.11
CA LYS A 52 10.86 9.35 -4.56
C LYS A 52 10.29 7.94 -4.77
N TYR A 53 9.43 7.50 -3.86
CA TYR A 53 8.82 6.18 -3.85
C TYR A 53 7.31 6.33 -3.81
N LEU A 54 6.62 5.85 -4.86
CA LEU A 54 5.17 5.88 -4.91
C LEU A 54 4.58 4.69 -4.15
N TYR A 55 5.27 3.55 -4.17
CA TYR A 55 4.96 2.41 -3.33
C TYR A 55 5.81 2.42 -2.04
N PRO A 56 5.20 2.40 -0.84
CA PRO A 56 5.93 2.52 0.42
C PRO A 56 6.98 1.42 0.61
N ARG A 57 8.25 1.82 0.78
CA ARG A 57 9.37 0.90 1.07
C ARG A 57 9.39 0.40 2.51
N VAL A 58 8.73 1.13 3.41
CA VAL A 58 8.53 0.73 4.79
C VAL A 58 7.04 0.75 5.09
N GLN A 59 6.51 -0.34 5.62
CA GLN A 59 5.11 -0.48 6.00
C GLN A 59 5.03 -0.95 7.44
N VAL A 60 4.24 -0.24 8.26
CA VAL A 60 3.95 -0.65 9.64
C VAL A 60 2.55 -1.23 9.67
N LYS A 61 2.41 -2.38 10.32
CA LYS A 61 1.15 -3.14 10.41
C LYS A 61 0.99 -3.65 11.83
N ILE A 62 -0.27 -3.80 12.24
CA ILE A 62 -0.62 -4.46 13.50
C ILE A 62 -1.38 -5.72 13.15
N LEU A 63 -0.77 -6.87 13.41
CA LEU A 63 -1.29 -8.19 13.08
C LEU A 63 -1.21 -9.04 14.34
N ASN A 64 -2.31 -9.71 14.72
CA ASN A 64 -2.40 -10.47 15.97
C ASN A 64 -1.92 -9.69 17.20
N GLU A 65 -2.31 -8.42 17.29
CA GLU A 65 -1.92 -7.53 18.39
C GLU A 65 -0.39 -7.40 18.54
N GLN A 66 0.37 -7.60 17.47
CA GLN A 66 1.82 -7.42 17.41
C GLN A 66 2.19 -6.42 16.32
N ILE A 67 3.33 -5.73 16.50
CA ILE A 67 3.83 -4.76 15.53
C ILE A 67 4.67 -5.51 14.50
N TYR A 68 4.30 -5.34 13.24
CA TYR A 68 5.05 -5.80 12.08
C TYR A 68 5.59 -4.59 11.32
N ILE A 69 6.88 -4.62 11.01
CA ILE A 69 7.55 -3.62 10.19
C ILE A 69 8.10 -4.34 8.95
N ILE A 70 7.59 -3.97 7.78
CA ILE A 70 7.93 -4.61 6.51
C ILE A 70 8.80 -3.64 5.74
N GLY A 71 10.00 -4.08 5.38
CA GLY A 71 10.96 -3.36 4.55
C GLY A 71 11.09 -4.00 3.20
N LEU A 72 11.11 -3.17 2.17
CA LEU A 72 11.27 -3.57 0.79
C LEU A 72 12.44 -2.79 0.22
N HIS A 73 13.37 -3.51 -0.39
CA HIS A 73 14.52 -2.93 -1.09
C HIS A 73 15.24 -1.85 -0.25
N GLU A 74 15.11 -0.56 -0.58
CA GLU A 74 15.80 0.54 0.13
C GLU A 74 15.37 0.73 1.59
N GLY A 75 14.23 0.16 1.99
CA GLY A 75 13.72 0.24 3.36
C GLY A 75 14.33 -0.76 4.35
N ILE A 76 15.12 -1.74 3.89
CA ILE A 76 15.58 -2.88 4.71
C ILE A 76 16.51 -2.44 5.83
N ASP A 77 17.61 -1.75 5.49
CA ASP A 77 18.65 -1.37 6.47
C ASP A 77 18.10 -0.45 7.56
N ALA A 78 17.20 0.45 7.18
CA ALA A 78 16.54 1.37 8.08
C ALA A 78 15.70 0.65 9.16
N ILE A 79 15.08 -0.49 8.82
CA ILE A 79 14.31 -1.27 9.78
C ILE A 79 15.25 -2.00 10.74
N LEU A 80 16.27 -2.69 10.21
CA LEU A 80 17.22 -3.45 11.03
C LEU A 80 17.85 -2.54 12.08
N SER A 81 18.34 -1.36 11.66
CA SER A 81 18.96 -0.39 12.56
C SER A 81 18.00 0.16 13.62
N LEU A 82 16.74 0.42 13.28
CA LEU A 82 15.74 0.90 14.24
C LEU A 82 15.41 -0.18 15.28
N THR A 83 15.15 -1.40 14.83
CA THR A 83 14.64 -2.48 15.69
C THR A 83 15.63 -2.93 16.75
N GLU A 84 16.94 -2.80 16.50
CA GLU A 84 17.99 -3.07 17.49
C GLU A 84 17.97 -2.08 18.68
N LYS A 85 17.34 -0.91 18.52
CA LYS A 85 17.27 0.16 19.53
C LYS A 85 15.98 0.11 20.35
N PHE A 86 15.11 -0.85 20.08
CA PHE A 86 13.85 -1.00 20.80
C PHE A 86 14.09 -1.60 22.19
N ASP A 87 13.72 -0.83 23.20
CA ASP A 87 13.67 -1.26 24.59
C ASP A 87 12.24 -1.06 25.13
N VAL A 88 11.77 0.20 25.11
CA VAL A 88 10.41 0.56 25.50
C VAL A 88 9.76 1.45 24.44
N LEU A 89 8.58 1.04 23.95
CA LEU A 89 7.75 1.83 23.05
C LEU A 89 6.72 2.63 23.86
N ASP A 90 6.87 3.96 23.88
CA ASP A 90 6.05 4.85 24.68
C ASP A 90 4.96 5.58 23.85
N PHE A 91 3.71 5.20 24.09
CA PHE A 91 2.52 5.81 23.48
C PHE A 91 1.94 6.96 24.33
N GLY A 92 2.61 7.36 25.40
CA GLY A 92 2.23 8.42 26.35
C GLY A 92 1.26 7.94 27.42
N ASN A 93 0.18 7.27 27.01
CA ASN A 93 -0.80 6.72 27.94
C ASN A 93 -0.49 5.27 28.38
N ILE A 94 0.40 4.60 27.66
CA ILE A 94 0.83 3.22 27.91
C ILE A 94 2.22 3.02 27.29
N THR A 95 3.06 2.25 27.97
CA THR A 95 4.37 1.82 27.47
C THR A 95 4.34 0.33 27.19
N PHE A 96 5.08 -0.13 26.19
CA PHE A 96 5.27 -1.55 25.89
C PHE A 96 6.76 -1.87 25.97
N GLU A 97 7.12 -2.86 26.76
CA GLU A 97 8.50 -3.36 26.83
C GLU A 97 8.70 -4.35 25.68
N VAL A 98 9.78 -4.18 24.92
CA VAL A 98 10.11 -5.04 23.79
C VAL A 98 10.93 -6.22 24.29
N LYS A 99 10.33 -7.41 24.24
CA LYS A 99 10.94 -8.65 24.71
C LYS A 99 11.89 -9.26 23.68
N ASN A 100 11.51 -9.19 22.42
CA ASN A 100 12.29 -9.73 21.31
C ASN A 100 11.87 -9.10 19.98
N ASN A 101 12.77 -9.16 18.99
CA ASN A 101 12.50 -8.82 17.61
C ASN A 101 12.82 -10.04 16.74
N ASP A 102 11.82 -10.60 16.07
CA ASP A 102 12.05 -11.69 15.11
C ASP A 102 12.16 -11.12 13.70
N PHE A 103 13.08 -11.66 12.91
CA PHE A 103 13.33 -11.22 11.55
C PHE A 103 13.14 -12.36 10.55
N GLU A 104 12.42 -12.07 9.49
CA GLU A 104 12.31 -12.93 8.31
C GLU A 104 12.86 -12.14 7.11
N LYS A 105 13.96 -12.62 6.53
CA LYS A 105 14.57 -12.03 5.32
C LYS A 105 14.27 -12.93 4.13
N SER A 106 13.90 -12.32 3.02
CA SER A 106 13.65 -13.03 1.77
C SER A 106 14.30 -12.28 0.61
N ALA A 107 15.03 -13.00 -0.22
CA ALA A 107 15.58 -12.49 -1.47
C ALA A 107 14.69 -12.90 -2.64
N ASN A 108 14.98 -12.36 -3.83
CA ASN A 108 14.33 -12.76 -5.09
C ASN A 108 12.80 -12.68 -5.01
N GLN A 109 12.29 -11.57 -4.49
CA GLN A 109 10.86 -11.29 -4.42
C GLN A 109 10.37 -10.58 -5.68
N PHE A 110 9.03 -10.51 -5.87
CA PHE A 110 8.39 -9.85 -7.02
C PHE A 110 8.69 -10.53 -8.36
N ILE A 111 8.71 -11.86 -8.40
CA ILE A 111 9.07 -12.63 -9.61
C ILE A 111 7.82 -13.16 -10.31
N PRO A 112 7.70 -13.01 -11.65
CA PRO A 112 6.66 -13.71 -12.42
C PRO A 112 6.75 -15.22 -12.27
N SER A 113 5.61 -15.88 -12.16
CA SER A 113 5.49 -17.33 -12.07
C SER A 113 4.80 -17.87 -13.32
N GLU A 114 5.12 -19.11 -13.68
CA GLU A 114 4.40 -19.86 -14.72
C GLU A 114 3.05 -20.41 -14.20
N ARG A 115 2.83 -20.36 -12.88
CA ARG A 115 1.66 -20.93 -12.20
C ARG A 115 0.96 -19.89 -11.36
N LEU A 116 -0.33 -20.13 -11.07
CA LEU A 116 -1.10 -19.27 -10.19
C LEU A 116 -0.77 -19.57 -8.72
N ILE A 117 -0.23 -18.56 -8.04
CA ILE A 117 0.07 -18.57 -6.61
C ILE A 117 -1.13 -18.00 -5.85
N ARG A 118 -1.58 -18.70 -4.81
CA ARG A 118 -2.71 -18.29 -3.97
C ARG A 118 -2.24 -17.38 -2.82
N TYR A 119 -2.97 -16.29 -2.62
CA TYR A 119 -2.79 -15.35 -1.53
C TYR A 119 -4.12 -15.08 -0.82
N ARG A 120 -4.03 -14.72 0.46
CA ARG A 120 -5.16 -14.27 1.26
C ARG A 120 -4.94 -12.83 1.72
N PHE A 121 -6.00 -12.02 1.69
CA PHE A 121 -6.01 -10.74 2.37
C PHE A 121 -6.22 -10.96 3.86
N ILE A 122 -5.21 -10.63 4.66
CA ILE A 122 -5.26 -10.75 6.13
C ILE A 122 -5.78 -9.47 6.79
N THR A 123 -5.81 -8.36 6.05
CA THR A 123 -6.48 -7.11 6.41
C THR A 123 -7.36 -6.66 5.24
N PRO A 124 -8.41 -5.85 5.48
CA PRO A 124 -9.31 -5.41 4.40
C PRO A 124 -8.56 -4.81 3.21
N TRP A 125 -8.80 -5.34 2.03
CA TRP A 125 -8.29 -4.82 0.77
C TRP A 125 -9.16 -3.67 0.29
N VAL A 126 -8.65 -2.45 0.39
CA VAL A 126 -9.35 -1.24 -0.08
C VAL A 126 -9.16 -1.10 -1.59
N ALA A 127 -9.98 -1.84 -2.35
CA ALA A 127 -9.94 -1.84 -3.81
C ALA A 127 -10.62 -0.60 -4.41
N LEU A 128 -11.59 0.01 -3.69
CA LEU A 128 -12.45 1.05 -4.23
C LEU A 128 -12.22 2.39 -3.51
N ASN A 129 -11.75 3.39 -4.25
CA ASN A 129 -11.76 4.79 -3.84
C ASN A 129 -13.09 5.46 -4.26
N GLN A 130 -13.21 6.78 -4.14
CA GLN A 130 -14.45 7.48 -4.52
C GLN A 130 -14.80 7.24 -6.00
N MET A 131 -13.82 7.41 -6.90
CA MET A 131 -13.99 7.24 -8.34
C MET A 131 -14.30 5.78 -8.74
N THR A 132 -13.48 4.82 -8.32
CA THR A 132 -13.66 3.40 -8.68
C THR A 132 -14.86 2.80 -7.95
N GLY A 133 -15.19 3.27 -6.76
CA GLY A 133 -16.40 2.91 -6.02
C GLY A 133 -17.68 3.37 -6.71
N GLY A 134 -17.68 4.58 -7.29
CA GLY A 134 -18.76 5.07 -8.13
C GLY A 134 -19.03 4.12 -9.30
N ARG A 135 -18.00 3.80 -10.09
CA ARG A 135 -18.09 2.85 -11.21
C ARG A 135 -18.57 1.47 -10.77
N TYR A 136 -17.98 0.93 -9.70
CA TYR A 136 -18.30 -0.41 -9.19
C TYR A 136 -19.77 -0.57 -8.78
N ARG A 137 -20.39 0.49 -8.26
CA ARG A 137 -21.79 0.47 -7.81
C ARG A 137 -22.77 0.19 -8.96
N PHE A 138 -22.45 0.63 -10.16
CA PHE A 138 -23.32 0.49 -11.34
C PHE A 138 -23.08 -0.81 -12.13
N LEU A 139 -22.06 -1.60 -11.74
CA LEU A 139 -21.79 -2.90 -12.37
C LEU A 139 -22.76 -3.98 -11.89
N THR A 140 -23.07 -4.91 -12.79
CA THR A 140 -23.80 -6.13 -12.45
C THR A 140 -22.94 -7.09 -11.62
N ASN A 141 -23.57 -8.01 -10.90
CA ASN A 141 -22.83 -9.02 -10.13
C ASN A 141 -21.98 -9.96 -11.00
N GLN A 142 -22.27 -10.06 -12.31
CA GLN A 142 -21.46 -10.82 -13.26
C GLN A 142 -20.19 -10.07 -13.68
N GLU A 143 -20.25 -8.74 -13.77
CA GLU A 143 -19.12 -7.88 -14.18
C GLU A 143 -18.16 -7.54 -13.03
N LYS A 144 -18.69 -7.46 -11.80
CA LYS A 144 -17.91 -7.08 -10.60
C LYS A 144 -16.65 -7.93 -10.38
N PRO A 145 -16.65 -9.27 -10.53
CA PRO A 145 -15.43 -10.06 -10.40
C PRO A 145 -14.34 -9.64 -11.38
N SER A 146 -14.67 -9.47 -12.67
CA SER A 146 -13.70 -9.05 -13.69
C SER A 146 -13.15 -7.64 -13.41
N PHE A 147 -14.00 -6.73 -12.93
CA PHE A 147 -13.54 -5.41 -12.50
C PHE A 147 -12.53 -5.47 -11.35
N LEU A 148 -12.78 -6.33 -10.33
CA LEU A 148 -11.84 -6.52 -9.23
C LEU A 148 -10.54 -7.19 -9.67
N ASN A 149 -10.60 -8.17 -10.58
CA ASN A 149 -9.42 -8.80 -11.17
C ASN A 149 -8.56 -7.74 -11.87
N LYS A 150 -9.14 -6.92 -12.74
CA LYS A 150 -8.43 -5.85 -13.45
C LYS A 150 -7.78 -4.85 -12.48
N LEU A 151 -8.49 -4.42 -11.45
CA LEU A 151 -7.93 -3.54 -10.41
C LEU A 151 -6.76 -4.20 -9.67
N LEU A 152 -6.86 -5.48 -9.34
CA LEU A 152 -5.78 -6.20 -8.69
C LEU A 152 -4.56 -6.33 -9.62
N GLY A 153 -4.77 -6.68 -10.89
CA GLY A 153 -3.70 -6.77 -11.88
C GLY A 153 -2.97 -5.44 -12.06
N GLN A 154 -3.72 -4.33 -12.16
CA GLN A 154 -3.17 -2.98 -12.19
C GLN A 154 -2.31 -2.67 -10.94
N ASN A 155 -2.79 -3.03 -9.74
CA ASN A 155 -2.02 -2.83 -8.52
C ASN A 155 -0.72 -3.65 -8.51
N ILE A 156 -0.75 -4.90 -8.97
CA ILE A 156 0.45 -5.76 -9.02
C ILE A 156 1.47 -5.21 -10.01
N ILE A 157 1.03 -4.82 -11.21
CA ILE A 157 1.91 -4.21 -12.22
C ILE A 157 2.51 -2.90 -11.72
N PHE A 158 1.72 -2.07 -11.03
CA PHE A 158 2.20 -0.84 -10.40
C PHE A 158 3.32 -1.15 -9.39
N ILE A 159 3.12 -2.13 -8.51
CA ILE A 159 4.12 -2.55 -7.52
C ILE A 159 5.38 -3.06 -8.22
N ALA A 160 5.24 -3.94 -9.22
CA ALA A 160 6.37 -4.47 -10.00
C ALA A 160 7.18 -3.34 -10.65
N SER A 161 6.49 -2.38 -11.28
CA SER A 161 7.12 -1.21 -11.90
C SER A 161 7.87 -0.35 -10.87
N GLU A 162 7.30 -0.16 -9.68
CA GLU A 162 7.95 0.56 -8.59
C GLU A 162 9.13 -0.20 -7.98
N MET A 163 9.20 -1.52 -8.14
CA MET A 163 10.37 -2.34 -7.78
C MET A 163 11.41 -2.45 -8.91
N GLY A 164 11.20 -1.73 -10.03
CA GLY A 164 12.12 -1.75 -11.17
C GLY A 164 12.01 -3.01 -12.03
N ILE A 165 10.90 -3.73 -11.96
CA ILE A 165 10.66 -4.97 -12.70
C ILE A 165 9.94 -4.64 -14.00
N ASN A 166 10.59 -4.94 -15.12
CA ASN A 166 9.98 -4.81 -16.43
C ASN A 166 9.20 -6.08 -16.77
N LEU A 167 7.87 -6.00 -16.66
CA LEU A 167 6.99 -7.12 -16.99
C LEU A 167 6.80 -7.20 -18.51
N GLU A 168 7.35 -8.26 -19.11
CA GLU A 168 7.12 -8.60 -20.53
C GLU A 168 5.88 -9.48 -20.72
N SER A 169 5.47 -10.20 -19.68
CA SER A 169 4.33 -11.11 -19.68
C SER A 169 3.09 -10.49 -19.00
N LYS A 170 1.92 -11.05 -19.34
CA LYS A 170 0.65 -10.67 -18.73
C LYS A 170 0.61 -11.06 -17.25
N VAL A 171 -0.04 -10.23 -16.44
CA VAL A 171 -0.39 -10.56 -15.06
C VAL A 171 -1.81 -11.11 -15.04
N PHE A 172 -1.93 -12.39 -14.72
CA PHE A 172 -3.21 -13.06 -14.53
C PHE A 172 -3.67 -12.90 -13.09
N THR A 173 -4.96 -12.63 -12.90
CA THR A 173 -5.56 -12.45 -11.57
C THR A 173 -6.91 -13.14 -11.49
N LYS A 174 -7.15 -13.76 -10.32
CA LYS A 174 -8.40 -14.47 -10.00
C LYS A 174 -8.79 -14.17 -8.56
N VAL A 175 -9.62 -13.16 -8.38
CA VAL A 175 -10.10 -12.65 -7.09
C VAL A 175 -11.32 -13.45 -6.65
N LYS A 176 -11.32 -13.85 -5.38
CA LYS A 176 -12.43 -14.49 -4.68
C LYS A 176 -12.70 -13.74 -3.38
N VAL A 177 -13.57 -12.73 -3.44
CA VAL A 177 -14.02 -11.98 -2.26
C VAL A 177 -15.12 -12.72 -1.50
N SER A 178 -15.19 -12.52 -0.19
CA SER A 178 -16.26 -13.08 0.66
C SER A 178 -17.64 -12.47 0.38
N SER A 179 -17.67 -11.27 -0.19
CA SER A 179 -18.88 -10.53 -0.55
C SER A 179 -18.60 -9.60 -1.72
N LEU A 180 -19.51 -9.49 -2.69
CA LEU A 180 -19.46 -8.50 -3.77
C LEU A 180 -19.97 -7.11 -3.32
N PHE A 181 -20.37 -6.98 -2.06
CA PHE A 181 -20.74 -5.71 -1.44
C PHE A 181 -19.56 -5.23 -0.57
N PRO A 182 -18.88 -4.14 -0.96
CA PRO A 182 -17.74 -3.62 -0.21
C PRO A 182 -18.20 -3.12 1.16
N ARG A 183 -17.33 -3.29 2.17
CA ARG A 183 -17.51 -2.65 3.47
C ARG A 183 -16.88 -1.26 3.42
N PRO A 184 -17.58 -0.20 3.83
CA PRO A 184 -16.95 1.11 3.97
C PRO A 184 -15.89 1.06 5.07
N VAL A 185 -14.75 1.67 4.83
CA VAL A 185 -13.69 1.87 5.81
C VAL A 185 -13.28 3.32 5.85
N ASP A 186 -12.76 3.74 7.01
CA ASP A 186 -12.22 5.07 7.24
C ASP A 186 -13.25 6.21 7.07
N GLU A 187 -12.84 7.46 7.31
CA GLU A 187 -13.71 8.64 7.21
C GLU A 187 -14.20 8.88 5.76
N ASN A 188 -13.41 8.43 4.78
CA ASN A 188 -13.69 8.58 3.35
C ASN A 188 -14.65 7.52 2.77
N ASN A 189 -15.16 6.60 3.61
CA ASN A 189 -16.07 5.51 3.21
C ASN A 189 -15.55 4.70 2.01
N TRP A 190 -14.24 4.44 1.96
CA TRP A 190 -13.66 3.64 0.88
C TRP A 190 -14.18 2.20 0.90
N GLY A 191 -14.35 1.61 -0.28
CA GLY A 191 -14.89 0.26 -0.40
C GLY A 191 -13.81 -0.80 -0.23
N ALA A 192 -13.92 -1.59 0.84
CA ALA A 192 -12.98 -2.64 1.18
C ALA A 192 -13.58 -4.05 1.08
N PHE A 193 -12.74 -5.01 0.73
CA PHE A 193 -13.09 -6.43 0.60
C PHE A 193 -12.18 -7.31 1.47
N MET A 194 -12.72 -8.44 1.90
CA MET A 194 -11.95 -9.56 2.43
C MET A 194 -12.06 -10.73 1.46
N GLY A 195 -11.06 -11.61 1.47
CA GLY A 195 -11.07 -12.81 0.64
C GLY A 195 -9.67 -13.19 0.21
N GLU A 196 -9.59 -13.77 -0.97
CA GLU A 196 -8.37 -14.35 -1.53
C GLU A 196 -8.22 -13.97 -2.99
N PHE A 197 -7.03 -14.20 -3.51
CA PHE A 197 -6.80 -14.13 -4.93
C PHE A 197 -5.73 -15.13 -5.35
N LYS A 198 -5.69 -15.40 -6.65
CA LYS A 198 -4.56 -16.08 -7.28
C LYS A 198 -3.95 -15.19 -8.34
N THR A 199 -2.63 -15.26 -8.48
CA THR A 199 -1.91 -14.51 -9.52
C THR A 199 -0.63 -15.24 -9.90
N ASN A 200 -0.15 -15.03 -11.12
CA ASN A 200 1.10 -15.57 -11.61
C ASN A 200 2.30 -14.71 -11.22
N PHE A 201 2.30 -14.18 -10.00
CA PHE A 201 3.33 -13.24 -9.52
C PHE A 201 3.65 -13.50 -8.05
N MET A 202 4.93 -13.68 -7.75
CA MET A 202 5.44 -13.96 -6.41
C MET A 202 5.57 -12.65 -5.63
N LEU A 203 4.81 -12.51 -4.54
CA LEU A 203 4.76 -11.31 -3.72
C LEU A 203 5.22 -11.65 -2.30
N PRO A 204 6.03 -10.79 -1.66
CA PRO A 204 6.43 -11.01 -0.28
C PRO A 204 5.24 -10.97 0.69
N ASN A 205 5.37 -11.72 1.78
CA ASN A 205 4.34 -11.75 2.82
C ASN A 205 4.18 -10.38 3.49
N TYR A 206 2.96 -10.11 3.94
CA TYR A 206 2.53 -8.93 4.68
C TYR A 206 2.56 -7.59 3.93
N ILE A 207 3.04 -7.50 2.70
CA ILE A 207 2.96 -6.25 1.94
C ILE A 207 1.50 -5.82 1.71
N GLY A 208 1.24 -4.52 1.62
CA GLY A 208 -0.09 -3.98 1.31
C GLY A 208 -0.33 -3.81 -0.19
N ILE A 209 -1.55 -4.08 -0.65
CA ILE A 209 -2.00 -3.88 -2.03
C ILE A 209 -3.29 -3.04 -2.03
N GLY A 210 -3.45 -2.15 -3.01
CA GLY A 210 -4.61 -1.26 -3.12
C GLY A 210 -4.42 0.06 -2.38
N ASN A 211 -5.52 0.66 -1.90
CA ASN A 211 -5.47 1.96 -1.23
C ASN A 211 -5.18 1.83 0.27
N GLY A 212 -4.69 2.91 0.88
CA GLY A 212 -4.48 2.97 2.33
C GLY A 212 -3.39 2.03 2.86
N ILE A 213 -2.42 1.63 2.04
CA ILE A 213 -1.31 0.72 2.40
C ILE A 213 -0.58 1.21 3.66
N THR A 214 -0.32 2.52 3.74
CA THR A 214 0.35 3.16 4.88
C THR A 214 -0.42 3.04 6.19
N ARG A 215 -1.74 2.79 6.14
CA ARG A 215 -2.63 2.59 7.28
C ARG A 215 -2.78 1.13 7.67
N GLY A 216 -2.09 0.22 6.95
CA GLY A 216 -2.09 -1.21 7.22
C GLY A 216 -3.13 -2.02 6.43
N TYR A 217 -3.88 -1.39 5.52
CA TYR A 217 -4.84 -2.08 4.67
C TYR A 217 -4.18 -2.94 3.58
N GLY A 218 -4.96 -3.86 3.03
CA GLY A 218 -4.60 -4.67 1.87
C GLY A 218 -3.41 -5.59 2.08
N SER A 219 -3.03 -5.87 3.33
CA SER A 219 -1.98 -6.80 3.68
C SER A 219 -2.31 -8.21 3.17
N ILE A 220 -1.34 -8.83 2.51
CA ILE A 220 -1.48 -10.17 1.92
C ILE A 220 -0.60 -11.20 2.62
N TYR A 221 -0.95 -12.47 2.48
CA TYR A 221 -0.08 -13.59 2.87
C TYR A 221 -0.19 -14.70 1.84
N GLY A 222 0.96 -15.25 1.43
CA GLY A 222 1.03 -16.33 0.45
C GLY A 222 0.73 -17.69 1.07
N MET A 223 -0.18 -18.45 0.46
CA MET A 223 -0.66 -19.73 0.98
C MET A 223 0.17 -20.93 0.49
N PHE A 224 1.46 -20.74 0.22
CA PHE A 224 2.36 -21.80 -0.27
C PHE A 224 2.86 -22.75 0.83
N ASN A 225 2.75 -22.36 2.11
CA ASN A 225 3.06 -23.23 3.25
C ASN A 225 2.07 -22.99 4.43
N PRO A 226 0.98 -23.76 4.54
CA PRO A 226 -0.04 -23.58 5.57
C PRO A 226 0.51 -23.61 7.00
N ASP A 227 1.53 -24.45 7.23
CA ASP A 227 2.08 -24.72 8.55
C ASP A 227 2.79 -23.50 9.14
N THR A 228 3.21 -22.56 8.29
CA THR A 228 3.86 -21.31 8.67
C THR A 228 2.85 -20.21 9.05
N PHE A 229 1.56 -20.36 8.69
CA PHE A 229 0.54 -19.36 8.99
C PHE A 229 -0.03 -19.54 10.40
N THR A 230 0.27 -18.58 11.29
CA THR A 230 -0.10 -18.63 12.71
C THR A 230 -1.45 -17.98 13.02
N PHE A 231 -2.03 -17.24 12.07
CA PHE A 231 -3.20 -16.38 12.31
C PHE A 231 -4.52 -17.17 12.38
N ASP A 232 -4.62 -18.36 11.77
CA ASP A 232 -5.81 -19.21 11.87
C ASP A 232 -5.54 -20.69 11.52
N LYS A 233 -4.89 -21.44 12.42
CA LYS A 233 -4.62 -22.88 12.22
C LYS A 233 -5.90 -23.70 11.97
N SER A 234 -7.04 -23.25 12.50
CA SER A 234 -8.31 -23.99 12.44
C SER A 234 -8.99 -23.95 11.08
N GLY A 235 -8.88 -22.82 10.35
CA GLY A 235 -9.37 -22.69 8.97
C GLY A 235 -8.43 -23.33 7.92
N LEU A 236 -7.12 -23.35 8.19
CA LEU A 236 -6.11 -23.83 7.24
C LEU A 236 -6.01 -25.34 7.09
N GLN A 237 -6.29 -26.11 8.15
CA GLN A 237 -6.24 -27.58 8.10
C GLN A 237 -7.25 -28.19 7.12
N LYS A 238 -8.35 -27.49 6.80
CA LYS A 238 -9.31 -27.92 5.76
C LYS A 238 -8.86 -27.60 4.33
N GLU A 239 -7.84 -26.75 4.15
CA GLU A 239 -7.41 -26.25 2.85
C GLU A 239 -6.03 -26.76 2.41
N SER A 240 -5.26 -27.36 3.31
CA SER A 240 -3.96 -27.98 2.99
C SER A 240 -4.07 -29.12 1.97
N GLU A 241 -5.25 -29.75 1.85
CA GLU A 241 -5.49 -30.80 0.85
C GLU A 241 -5.66 -30.23 -0.59
N ASN A 242 -5.82 -28.91 -0.75
CA ASN A 242 -6.05 -28.24 -2.04
C ASN A 242 -4.84 -27.41 -2.54
N LEU A 243 -3.64 -27.69 -2.03
CA LEU A 243 -2.37 -27.02 -2.37
C LEU A 243 -1.81 -27.35 -3.77
N LEU A 244 -2.66 -27.80 -4.69
CA LEU A 244 -2.25 -28.01 -6.07
C LEU A 244 -2.01 -26.64 -6.72
N SER A 245 -0.79 -26.44 -7.20
CA SER A 245 -0.46 -25.37 -8.13
C SER A 245 -1.43 -25.41 -9.32
N GLU A 246 -2.20 -24.35 -9.50
CA GLU A 246 -3.14 -24.20 -10.62
C GLU A 246 -2.35 -23.66 -11.82
N GLU A 247 -2.42 -24.38 -12.95
CA GLU A 247 -1.88 -23.90 -14.22
C GLU A 247 -2.72 -22.74 -14.75
N ILE A 248 -2.08 -21.85 -15.51
CA ILE A 248 -2.77 -20.72 -16.12
C ILE A 248 -3.61 -21.26 -17.29
N ASN A 249 -4.94 -21.15 -17.18
CA ASN A 249 -5.86 -21.43 -18.28
C ASN A 249 -6.51 -20.12 -18.73
N GLU A 250 -6.10 -19.61 -19.90
CA GLU A 250 -6.63 -18.34 -20.43
C GLU A 250 -8.13 -18.40 -20.78
N ASP A 251 -8.69 -19.59 -21.00
CA ASP A 251 -10.11 -19.78 -21.30
C ASP A 251 -11.01 -19.77 -20.04
N ASP A 252 -10.44 -19.70 -18.84
CA ASP A 252 -11.22 -19.59 -17.60
C ASP A 252 -11.84 -18.19 -17.47
N SER A 253 -13.16 -18.11 -17.64
CA SER A 253 -13.97 -16.89 -17.45
C SER A 253 -13.78 -16.15 -16.10
N LYS A 254 -13.17 -16.78 -15.09
CA LYS A 254 -12.90 -16.18 -13.77
C LYS A 254 -11.52 -15.53 -13.66
N ILE A 255 -10.66 -15.73 -14.66
CA ILE A 255 -9.32 -15.16 -14.75
C ILE A 255 -9.39 -13.96 -15.68
N ASP A 256 -8.80 -12.84 -15.27
CA ASP A 256 -8.49 -11.75 -16.19
C ASP A 256 -6.97 -11.56 -16.28
N ALA A 257 -6.52 -11.19 -17.47
CA ALA A 257 -5.15 -10.80 -17.75
C ALA A 257 -5.05 -9.28 -17.87
N VAL A 258 -4.00 -8.69 -17.28
CA VAL A 258 -3.68 -7.27 -17.42
C VAL A 258 -2.26 -7.15 -17.98
N GLU A 259 -2.09 -6.30 -18.99
CA GLU A 259 -0.78 -5.99 -19.56
C GLU A 259 -0.24 -4.66 -19.02
N THR A 260 1.07 -4.45 -19.12
CA THR A 260 1.71 -3.20 -18.68
C THR A 260 1.20 -1.97 -19.41
N GLY A 261 0.75 -2.13 -20.66
CA GLY A 261 0.15 -1.06 -21.46
C GLY A 261 -1.21 -0.58 -20.95
N ASP A 262 -1.95 -1.44 -20.23
CA ASP A 262 -3.29 -1.14 -19.73
C ASP A 262 -3.28 -0.37 -18.41
N VAL A 263 -2.10 -0.24 -17.78
CA VAL A 263 -1.95 0.41 -16.47
C VAL A 263 -1.63 1.89 -16.65
N PRO A 264 -2.48 2.79 -16.11
CA PRO A 264 -2.19 4.22 -16.15
C PRO A 264 -0.87 4.55 -15.47
N ARG A 265 -0.05 5.41 -16.09
CA ARG A 265 1.24 5.80 -15.53
C ARG A 265 1.04 6.76 -14.36
N PRO A 266 1.63 6.46 -13.18
CA PRO A 266 1.50 7.37 -12.05
C PRO A 266 2.28 8.67 -12.29
N ARG A 267 1.68 9.80 -11.91
CA ARG A 267 2.30 11.12 -12.03
C ARG A 267 3.32 11.32 -10.91
N ARG A 268 4.62 11.28 -11.24
CA ARG A 268 5.66 11.81 -10.35
C ARG A 268 5.65 13.34 -10.41
N ARG A 269 5.60 14.01 -9.26
CA ARG A 269 5.75 15.46 -9.22
C ARG A 269 7.14 15.82 -9.74
N LYS A 270 7.19 16.52 -10.88
CA LYS A 270 8.44 17.16 -11.32
C LYS A 270 8.77 18.25 -10.30
N ILE A 271 9.90 18.09 -9.60
CA ILE A 271 10.52 19.20 -8.88
C ILE A 271 10.89 20.23 -9.94
N VAL A 272 10.08 21.27 -10.10
CA VAL A 272 10.47 22.44 -10.88
C VAL A 272 11.62 23.07 -10.10
N SER A 273 12.86 22.81 -10.52
CA SER A 273 14.01 23.53 -10.02
C SER A 273 13.72 25.02 -10.26
N ARG A 274 13.65 25.80 -9.18
CA ARG A 274 13.63 27.27 -9.28
C ARG A 274 15.03 27.73 -9.70
N GLN A 275 15.43 27.42 -10.94
CA GLN A 275 16.57 28.06 -11.56
C GLN A 275 16.11 29.41 -12.12
N SER A 276 16.53 30.46 -11.41
CA SER A 276 16.67 31.84 -11.87
C SER A 276 15.55 32.41 -12.75
N SER A 277 14.61 33.11 -12.12
CA SER A 277 13.92 34.22 -12.78
C SER A 277 14.93 35.36 -13.01
N LYS A 278 15.36 35.57 -14.26
CA LYS A 278 15.87 36.86 -14.72
C LYS A 278 15.11 37.28 -15.98
N GLN A 279 14.46 38.45 -15.82
CA GLN A 279 14.02 39.39 -16.85
C GLN A 279 12.80 39.01 -17.71
N LYS A 280 11.65 39.61 -17.36
CA LYS A 280 11.06 40.68 -18.18
C LYS A 280 10.05 41.47 -17.33
N ARG A 281 10.43 42.70 -16.96
CA ARG A 281 9.52 43.72 -16.43
C ARG A 281 8.58 44.15 -17.56
N LYS A 282 7.28 43.91 -17.42
CA LYS A 282 6.25 44.79 -17.99
C LYS A 282 5.31 45.24 -16.87
N LYS A 283 5.24 46.55 -16.72
CA LYS A 283 4.42 47.30 -15.77
C LYS A 283 2.94 46.98 -16.01
N PHE A 284 2.19 46.64 -14.97
CA PHE A 284 0.79 47.04 -14.82
C PHE A 284 0.45 47.23 -13.33
N SER A 285 -0.54 48.09 -13.13
CA SER A 285 -0.79 48.98 -12.00
C SER A 285 -1.28 48.35 -10.69
N LYS A 286 -1.01 49.08 -9.60
CA LYS A 286 -1.50 48.90 -8.22
C LYS A 286 -3.00 48.59 -8.12
N LYS A 287 -3.36 47.54 -7.38
CA LYS A 287 -4.53 47.50 -6.48
C LYS A 287 -4.21 46.63 -5.25
N ARG A 288 -4.82 47.01 -4.13
CA ARG A 288 -4.50 46.66 -2.73
C ARG A 288 -4.93 45.24 -2.34
N SER A 289 -4.14 44.67 -1.41
CA SER A 289 -4.43 43.66 -0.37
C SER A 289 -5.53 42.60 -0.57
N SER A 290 -5.12 41.34 -0.48
CA SER A 290 -5.66 40.41 0.53
C SER A 290 -4.59 39.35 0.85
N HIS A 291 -4.27 39.17 2.13
CA HIS A 291 -3.53 38.02 2.61
C HIS A 291 -4.25 36.74 2.15
N ARG A 292 -3.59 35.90 1.36
CA ARG A 292 -3.95 34.49 1.19
C ARG A 292 -2.71 33.67 1.48
N THR A 293 -2.63 33.19 2.72
CA THR A 293 -1.83 32.04 3.12
C THR A 293 -2.15 30.91 2.15
N SER A 294 -1.19 30.56 1.28
CA SER A 294 -1.35 29.45 0.33
C SER A 294 -1.27 28.13 1.10
N GLY A 295 -2.38 27.69 1.67
CA GLY A 295 -2.57 26.32 2.12
C GLY A 295 -2.60 25.41 0.90
N ARG A 296 -1.51 24.71 0.64
CA ARG A 296 -1.42 23.68 -0.40
C ARG A 296 -1.88 22.35 0.20
N ILE A 297 -3.00 21.90 -0.32
CA ILE A 297 -3.75 20.70 0.04
C ILE A 297 -3.43 19.61 -1.00
N PHE A 298 -3.17 18.36 -0.59
CA PHE A 298 -2.94 17.24 -1.51
C PHE A 298 -3.25 15.86 -0.89
N SER A 299 -4.25 15.18 -1.46
CA SER A 299 -4.82 13.91 -1.02
C SER A 299 -3.95 12.66 -1.26
N GLU A 300 -4.26 11.57 -0.55
CA GLU A 300 -3.83 10.18 -0.80
C GLU A 300 -4.63 9.53 -1.95
N GLU A 301 -4.91 10.28 -3.01
CA GLU A 301 -5.57 9.73 -4.20
C GLU A 301 -4.55 9.50 -5.31
N PHE A 302 -4.59 8.29 -5.88
CA PHE A 302 -3.87 7.96 -7.09
C PHE A 302 -4.61 8.60 -8.26
N ASP A 303 -4.16 9.79 -8.70
CA ASP A 303 -4.65 10.43 -9.92
C ASP A 303 -4.28 9.58 -11.14
N ILE A 304 -5.25 8.82 -11.62
CA ILE A 304 -5.22 8.12 -12.92
C ILE A 304 -5.80 9.08 -13.95
N GLU A 305 -5.04 9.49 -14.97
CA GLU A 305 -5.63 10.16 -16.14
C GLU A 305 -6.36 9.14 -17.02
N GLU A 306 -7.59 9.47 -17.41
CA GLU A 306 -8.30 8.78 -18.49
C GLU A 306 -7.76 9.17 -19.87
N ALA A 307 -7.80 8.22 -20.80
CA ALA A 307 -7.78 8.54 -22.22
C ALA A 307 -9.05 9.33 -22.55
N LYS A 308 -8.87 10.56 -23.06
CA LYS A 308 -9.94 11.54 -23.31
C LYS A 308 -11.17 10.91 -23.99
N SER A 309 -12.30 10.91 -23.31
CA SER A 309 -13.61 10.95 -23.94
C SER A 309 -14.20 12.35 -23.77
N GLU A 310 -14.68 12.94 -24.86
CA GLU A 310 -15.23 14.29 -24.89
C GLU A 310 -16.58 14.32 -24.17
N ASN A 311 -16.58 14.64 -22.88
CA ASN A 311 -17.54 15.50 -22.18
C ASN A 311 -17.33 15.35 -20.67
N ASP A 312 -16.60 16.28 -20.07
CA ASP A 312 -16.62 16.40 -18.61
C ASP A 312 -16.77 17.86 -18.18
N GLN A 313 -17.89 18.13 -17.51
CA GLN A 313 -18.18 19.42 -16.89
C GLN A 313 -17.51 19.45 -15.52
N ASN A 314 -16.75 20.52 -15.29
CA ASN A 314 -15.99 20.80 -14.08
C ASN A 314 -16.77 20.55 -12.78
N ILE A 315 -16.28 19.63 -11.95
CA ILE A 315 -16.54 19.61 -10.51
C ILE A 315 -15.20 19.89 -9.82
N SER A 316 -15.13 21.03 -9.14
CA SER A 316 -14.03 21.40 -8.25
C SER A 316 -14.32 20.87 -6.85
N GLU A 317 -13.54 19.93 -6.34
CA GLU A 317 -13.59 19.53 -4.93
C GLU A 317 -12.23 19.74 -4.26
N ASP A 318 -12.22 20.70 -3.33
CA ASP A 318 -11.20 20.91 -2.30
C ASP A 318 -11.27 19.75 -1.28
N SER A 319 -10.16 19.05 -1.00
CA SER A 319 -10.09 18.07 0.12
C SER A 319 -8.75 18.11 0.86
N GLU A 320 -8.78 18.62 2.10
CA GLU A 320 -7.67 18.93 3.04
C GLU A 320 -6.77 17.73 3.51
N ASP A 321 -6.48 16.74 2.67
CA ASP A 321 -5.96 15.44 3.12
C ASP A 321 -4.42 15.26 3.15
N SER A 322 -3.64 16.34 3.07
CA SER A 322 -2.15 16.25 3.10
C SER A 322 -1.52 16.25 4.50
N LYS A 323 -2.30 16.31 5.58
CA LYS A 323 -1.77 16.60 6.94
C LYS A 323 -1.61 15.40 7.86
N PHE A 324 -2.05 14.20 7.49
CA PHE A 324 -2.14 13.09 8.45
C PHE A 324 -0.78 12.64 9.00
N ASN A 325 0.28 12.54 8.20
CA ASN A 325 1.62 12.17 8.67
C ASN A 325 2.47 13.35 9.16
N THR A 326 1.85 14.48 9.52
CA THR A 326 2.59 15.64 10.06
C THR A 326 2.52 15.69 11.58
N GLU A 327 3.60 16.14 12.22
CA GLU A 327 3.68 16.31 13.68
C GLU A 327 2.51 17.13 14.28
N LYS A 328 1.95 18.06 13.51
CA LYS A 328 0.79 18.89 13.90
C LYS A 328 -0.50 18.07 14.03
N HIS A 329 -0.72 17.09 13.17
CA HIS A 329 -1.90 16.21 13.23
C HIS A 329 -1.77 15.20 14.39
N HIS A 330 -0.55 14.70 14.66
CA HIS A 330 -0.27 13.86 15.82
C HIS A 330 -0.65 14.53 17.15
N LYS A 331 -0.39 15.85 17.32
CA LYS A 331 -0.75 16.59 18.55
C LYS A 331 -2.25 16.78 18.74
N GLN A 332 -3.05 16.74 17.67
CA GLN A 332 -4.48 17.03 17.71
C GLN A 332 -5.31 15.83 18.22
N GLN A 333 -4.84 14.60 18.00
CA GLN A 333 -5.48 13.37 18.51
C GLN A 333 -5.12 13.01 19.96
N HIS A 334 -4.03 13.57 20.52
CA HIS A 334 -3.69 13.40 21.94
C HIS A 334 -4.51 14.28 22.89
N ARG A 335 -5.54 14.97 22.37
CA ARG A 335 -6.36 15.92 23.11
C ARG A 335 -7.79 15.43 23.43
N LEU A 336 -8.07 14.15 23.20
CA LEU A 336 -9.32 13.49 23.60
C LEU A 336 -9.05 12.29 24.49
#